data_AF-A0A8C2QAF9-F1
#
_entry.id   AF-A0A8C2QAF9-F1
#
_cell.length_a   1.000
_cell.length_b   1.000
_cell.length_c   1.000
_cell.angle_alpha   90.00
_cell.angle_beta   90.00
_cell.angle_gamma   90.00
#
_symmetry.space_group_name_H-M   'P 1'
#
loop_
_entity.id
_entity.type
_entity.pdbx_description
1 polymer ?
#
loop_
_entity_poly.entity_id
_entity_poly.type
_entity_poly.pdbx_seq_one_letter_code
_entity_poly.pdbx_strand_id
1 'polypeptide(L)' 'RPLLTGHCTEYILLWYYYAVSGECRPFVYGGCGGNRNRFSSKQDCERGEIYYF' A
#
# COMPACT_ATOMS: atom_id res chain seq x y z
N ARG A 1 -0.71 -5.35 7.66
CA ARG A 1 0.48 -4.48 7.94
C ARG A 1 0.04 -3.01 7.91
N PRO A 2 0.64 -2.09 8.70
CA PRO A 2 0.21 -0.68 8.71
C PRO A 2 0.59 0.05 7.40
N LEU A 3 -0.07 1.17 7.14
CA LEU A 3 0.33 2.14 6.11
C LEU A 3 1.65 2.81 6.50
N LEU A 4 2.62 2.89 5.58
CA LEU A 4 3.85 3.65 5.77
C LEU A 4 4.29 4.38 4.49
N THR A 5 4.27 5.71 4.53
CA THR A 5 4.71 6.57 3.42
C THR A 5 6.22 6.54 3.19
N GLY A 6 7.01 6.26 4.23
CA GLY A 6 8.48 6.38 4.15
C GLY A 6 8.96 7.81 4.43
N HIS A 7 10.28 8.04 4.30
CA HIS A 7 10.92 9.31 4.70
C HIS A 7 11.43 10.15 3.52
N CYS A 8 11.38 9.64 2.29
CA CYS A 8 11.63 10.44 1.10
C CYS A 8 10.41 11.30 0.73
N THR A 9 10.60 12.26 -0.17
CA THR A 9 9.63 13.32 -0.48
C THR A 9 9.04 13.24 -1.89
N GLU A 10 9.17 12.10 -2.57
CA GLU A 10 8.52 11.90 -3.87
C GLU A 10 7.01 11.76 -3.71
N TYR A 11 6.28 12.05 -4.79
CA TYR A 11 4.83 11.88 -4.84
C TYR A 11 4.49 10.67 -5.72
N ILE A 12 4.41 9.48 -5.11
CA ILE A 12 4.07 8.25 -5.82
C ILE A 12 2.71 7.75 -5.33
N LEU A 13 1.68 7.84 -6.19
CA LEU A 13 0.35 7.33 -5.88
C LEU A 13 0.33 5.80 -5.98
N LEU A 14 0.09 5.13 -4.86
CA LEU A 14 0.01 3.66 -4.75
C LEU A 14 -1.27 3.26 -3.99
N TRP A 15 -1.48 1.96 -3.86
CA TRP A 15 -2.58 1.35 -3.12
C TRP A 15 -2.05 0.62 -1.89
N TYR A 16 -2.75 0.71 -0.76
CA TYR A 16 -2.47 -0.09 0.43
C TYR A 16 -3.73 -0.79 0.90
N TYR A 17 -3.57 -1.95 1.54
CA TYR A 17 -4.65 -2.66 2.18
C TYR A 17 -4.94 -2.07 3.56
N TYR A 18 -6.17 -1.63 3.77
CA TYR A 18 -6.68 -1.12 5.05
C TYR A 18 -7.46 -2.22 5.76
N ALA A 19 -6.76 -2.98 6.60
CA ALA A 19 -7.30 -4.16 7.28
C ALA A 19 -8.51 -3.89 8.19
N VAL A 20 -8.73 -2.65 8.62
CA VAL A 20 -9.88 -2.30 9.47
C VAL A 20 -11.20 -2.40 8.70
N SER A 21 -11.24 -1.96 7.44
CA SER A 21 -12.44 -2.13 6.59
C SER A 21 -12.32 -3.29 5.61
N GLY A 22 -11.14 -3.89 5.47
CA GLY A 22 -10.88 -4.96 4.52
C GLY A 22 -10.78 -4.48 3.08
N GLU A 23 -10.42 -3.21 2.86
CA GLU A 23 -10.43 -2.58 1.53
C GLU A 23 -9.05 -2.09 1.11
N CYS A 24 -8.81 -2.06 -0.20
CA CYS A 24 -7.66 -1.38 -0.79
C CYS A 24 -7.95 0.10 -1.02
N ARG A 25 -7.12 0.99 -0.47
CA ARG A 25 -7.26 2.44 -0.54
C ARG A 25 -6.03 3.10 -1.16
N PRO A 26 -6.18 4.22 -1.88
CA PRO A 26 -5.04 4.96 -2.42
C PRO A 26 -4.26 5.66 -1.29
N PHE A 27 -2.95 5.81 -1.47
CA PHE A 27 -2.08 6.61 -0.61
C PHE A 27 -0.86 7.14 -1.37
N VAL A 28 -0.16 8.12 -0.79
CA VAL A 28 1.10 8.65 -1.31
C VAL A 28 2.28 7.97 -0.62
N TYR A 29 3.15 7.35 -1.41
CA TYR A 29 4.43 6.81 -1.00
C TYR A 29 5.56 7.79 -1.35
N GLY A 30 6.46 8.02 -0.40
CA GLY A 30 7.52 9.01 -0.49
C GLY A 30 8.70 8.62 -1.39
N GLY A 31 8.72 7.41 -1.96
CA GLY A 31 9.80 6.93 -2.85
C GLY A 31 10.80 5.99 -2.17
N CYS A 32 11.02 6.10 -0.85
CA CYS A 32 11.94 5.22 -0.11
C CYS A 32 11.43 4.80 1.28
N GLY A 33 11.98 3.71 1.81
CA GLY A 33 11.59 3.17 3.12
C GLY A 33 10.21 2.50 3.09
N GLY A 34 9.42 2.68 4.14
CA GLY A 34 8.08 2.10 4.27
C GLY A 34 8.07 0.57 4.40
N ASN A 35 6.97 -0.07 3.99
CA ASN A 35 6.84 -1.53 4.00
C ASN A 35 6.17 -2.05 2.71
N ARG A 36 5.94 -3.37 2.66
CA ARG A 36 5.36 -4.06 1.50
C ARG A 36 3.84 -3.95 1.34
N ASN A 37 3.13 -3.29 2.26
CA ASN A 37 1.70 -2.98 2.09
C ASN A 37 1.54 -1.78 1.15
N ARG A 38 2.00 -1.96 -0.09
CA ARG A 38 1.98 -0.97 -1.16
C ARG A 38 1.94 -1.69 -2.49
N PHE A 39 1.04 -1.26 -3.36
CA PHE A 39 0.76 -1.94 -4.62
C PHE A 39 0.55 -0.90 -5.72
N SER A 40 0.96 -1.23 -6.94
CA SER A 40 0.83 -0.37 -8.13
C SER A 40 -0.62 -0.18 -8.57
N SER A 41 -1.51 -1.13 -8.25
CA SER A 41 -2.92 -1.07 -8.62
C SER A 41 -3.82 -1.60 -7.50
N LYS A 42 -5.10 -1.21 -7.55
CA LYS A 42 -6.13 -1.74 -6.65
C LYS A 42 -6.21 -3.26 -6.74
N GLN A 43 -6.17 -3.80 -7.96
CA GLN A 43 -6.28 -5.24 -8.21
C GLN A 43 -5.06 -6.03 -7.72
N ASP A 44 -3.86 -5.44 -7.74
CA ASP A 44 -2.68 -6.06 -7.13
C ASP A 44 -2.78 -6.08 -5.60
N CYS A 45 -3.35 -5.03 -5.01
CA CYS A 45 -3.61 -4.98 -3.57
C CYS A 45 -4.65 -6.02 -3.14
N GLU A 46 -5.77 -6.09 -3.87
CA GLU A 46 -6.85 -7.04 -3.59
C GLU A 46 -6.39 -8.49 -3.76
N ARG A 47 -5.55 -8.77 -4.77
CA ARG A 47 -4.93 -10.09 -4.96
C ARG A 47 -3.84 -10.39 -3.93
N GLY A 48 -2.99 -9.41 -3.62
CA GLY A 48 -1.83 -9.57 -2.76
C GLY A 48 -2.22 -10.15 -1.39
N GLU A 49 -3.27 -9.62 -0.78
CA GLU A 49 -3.74 -10.11 0.53
C GLU A 49 -4.43 -11.48 0.46
N ILE A 50 -4.90 -11.93 -0.71
CA ILE A 50 -5.39 -13.30 -0.91
C ILE A 50 -4.22 -14.30 -0.88
N TYR A 51 -3.02 -13.89 -1.33
CA TYR A 51 -1.81 -14.74 -1.34
C TYR A 51 -1.01 -14.72 -0.03
N TYR A 52 -1.37 -13.86 0.92
CA TYR A 52 -0.78 -13.82 2.27
C TYR A 52 -1.71 -14.42 3.34
N PHE A 53 -2.80 -15.09 2.91
CA PHE A 53 -3.63 -15.95 3.76
C PHE A 53 -3.08 -17.37 3.85
#